data_AF-A0A429VBW5-F1
#
_entry.id   AF-A0A429VBW5-F1
#
_cell.length_a   1.000
_cell.length_b   1.000
_cell.length_c   1.000
_cell.angle_alpha   90.00
_cell.angle_beta   90.00
_cell.angle_gamma   90.00
#
_symmetry.space_group_name_H-M   'P 1'
#
loop_
_entity.id
_entity.type
_entity.pdbx_description
1 polymer ?
#
loop_
_entity_poly.entity_id
_entity_poly.type
_entity_poly.pdbx_seq_one_letter_code
_entity_poly.pdbx_strand_id
1 'polypeptide(L)'
;MQDTLDAHTAAIGTLQGQVSALFDLANHNRREVREANAGVALALAMDTPTLMPGETVAVSGGFGVWNGKTAGSASVSYRVGSNAALSAGVGIASTGKVGARAGIRMGW
;
A
#
# COMPACT_ATOMS: atom_id res chain seq x y z
N MET A 1 18.04 -45.99 26.28
CA MET A 1 18.11 -44.74 27.08
C MET A 1 19.01 -43.71 26.39
N GLN A 2 20.18 -44.08 25.88
CA GLN A 2 21.03 -43.18 25.07
C GLN A 2 20.33 -42.74 23.77
N ASP A 3 19.77 -43.67 22.99
CA ASP A 3 19.08 -43.35 21.72
C ASP A 3 17.91 -42.38 21.88
N THR A 4 17.18 -42.45 23.00
CA THR A 4 16.07 -41.54 23.31
C THR A 4 16.56 -40.13 23.68
N LEU A 5 17.73 -40.01 24.32
CA LEU A 5 18.36 -38.72 24.63
C LEU A 5 18.88 -38.04 23.36
N ASP A 6 19.48 -38.82 22.46
CA ASP A 6 19.98 -38.31 21.18
C ASP A 6 18.82 -37.85 20.27
N ALA A 7 17.72 -38.61 20.24
CA ALA A 7 16.50 -38.24 19.55
C ALA A 7 15.86 -36.95 20.12
N HIS A 8 15.79 -36.80 21.45
CA HIS A 8 15.31 -35.56 22.07
C HIS A 8 16.23 -34.37 21.77
N THR A 9 17.55 -34.57 21.75
CA THR A 9 18.51 -33.51 21.43
C THR A 9 18.34 -33.02 19.99
N ALA A 10 18.16 -33.95 19.04
CA ALA A 10 17.86 -33.61 17.64
C ALA A 10 16.50 -32.89 17.49
N ALA A 11 15.48 -33.34 18.22
CA ALA A 11 14.17 -32.68 18.24
C ALA A 11 14.25 -31.25 18.80
N ILE A 12 15.03 -31.02 19.87
CA ILE A 12 15.26 -29.68 20.44
C ILE A 12 15.96 -28.77 19.43
N GLY A 13 16.99 -29.26 18.74
CA GLY A 13 17.66 -28.49 17.68
C GLY A 13 16.71 -28.11 16.54
N THR A 14 15.83 -29.03 16.14
CA THR A 14 14.79 -28.77 15.13
C THR A 14 13.80 -27.71 15.60
N LEU A 15 13.31 -27.81 16.85
CA LEU A 15 12.39 -26.84 17.44
C LEU A 15 13.01 -25.45 17.52
N GLN A 16 14.28 -25.34 17.92
CA GLN A 16 14.99 -24.05 17.95
C GLN A 16 15.04 -23.41 16.56
N GLY A 17 15.32 -24.20 15.53
CA GLY A 17 15.29 -23.74 14.13
C GLY A 17 13.91 -23.24 13.70
N GLN A 18 12.85 -23.99 14.03
CA GLN A 18 11.46 -23.59 13.74
C GLN A 18 11.06 -22.31 14.48
N VAL A 19 11.47 -22.15 15.74
CA VAL A 19 11.20 -20.95 16.53
C VAL A 19 11.88 -19.73 15.93
N SER A 20 13.14 -19.85 15.50
CA SER A 20 13.83 -18.76 14.79
C SER A 20 13.10 -18.36 13.52
N ALA A 21 12.71 -19.33 12.69
CA ALA A 21 11.95 -19.08 11.47
C ALA A 21 10.59 -18.42 11.74
N LEU A 22 9.90 -18.81 12.83
CA LEU A 22 8.64 -18.20 13.23
C LEU A 22 8.82 -16.74 13.64
N PHE A 23 9.89 -16.41 14.37
CA PHE A 23 10.19 -15.02 14.73
C PHE A 23 10.51 -14.16 13.51
N ASP A 24 11.27 -14.70 12.55
CA ASP A 24 11.57 -14.02 11.30
C ASP A 24 10.30 -13.75 10.48
N LEU A 25 9.43 -14.74 10.37
CA LEU A 25 8.13 -14.60 9.69
C LEU A 25 7.22 -13.60 10.41
N ALA A 26 7.16 -13.63 11.74
CA ALA A 26 6.38 -12.67 12.51
C ALA A 26 6.88 -11.23 12.30
N ASN A 27 8.20 -11.03 12.25
CA ASN A 27 8.80 -9.74 11.97
C ASN A 27 8.54 -9.28 10.53
N HIS A 28 8.56 -10.21 9.57
CA HIS A 28 8.21 -9.95 8.18
C HIS A 28 6.74 -9.53 8.05
N ASN A 29 5.81 -10.31 8.58
CA ASN A 29 4.38 -10.01 8.57
C ASN A 29 4.09 -8.65 9.21
N ARG A 30 4.74 -8.31 10.34
CA ARG A 30 4.59 -7.00 10.96
C ARG A 30 5.06 -5.85 10.07
N ARG A 31 6.08 -6.05 9.24
CA ARG A 31 6.53 -5.05 8.26
C ARG A 31 5.49 -4.91 7.15
N GLU A 32 5.07 -6.02 6.55
CA GLU A 32 4.07 -6.02 5.48
C GLU A 32 2.75 -5.38 5.91
N VAL A 33 2.26 -5.65 7.12
CA VAL A 33 1.06 -5.00 7.65
C VAL A 33 1.23 -3.49 7.77
N ARG A 34 2.41 -2.99 8.16
CA ARG A 34 2.66 -1.54 8.19
C ARG A 34 2.68 -0.94 6.79
N GLU A 35 3.24 -1.65 5.82
CA GLU A 35 3.27 -1.23 4.42
C GLU A 35 1.86 -1.22 3.81
N ALA A 36 1.05 -2.24 4.10
CA ALA A 36 -0.36 -2.32 3.69
C ALA A 36 -1.17 -1.16 4.27
N ASN A 37 -1.01 -0.87 5.58
CA ASN A 37 -1.67 0.28 6.22
C ASN A 37 -1.24 1.62 5.59
N ALA A 38 0.02 1.74 5.17
CA ALA A 38 0.50 2.92 4.46
C ALA A 38 -0.10 3.03 3.05
N GLY A 39 -0.34 1.90 2.38
CA GLY A 39 -1.09 1.84 1.12
C GLY A 39 -2.54 2.29 1.29
N VAL A 40 -3.20 1.94 2.40
CA VAL A 40 -4.55 2.45 2.72
C VAL A 40 -4.52 3.96 2.95
N ALA A 41 -3.55 4.47 3.72
CA ALA A 41 -3.38 5.92 3.89
C ALA A 41 -3.17 6.62 2.54
N LEU A 42 -2.42 6.02 1.63
CA LEU A 42 -2.20 6.55 0.29
C LEU A 42 -3.48 6.54 -0.55
N ALA A 43 -4.26 5.45 -0.51
CA ALA A 43 -5.55 5.38 -1.18
C ALA A 43 -6.53 6.45 -0.67
N LEU A 44 -6.53 6.73 0.65
CA LEU A 44 -7.31 7.82 1.24
C LEU A 44 -6.80 9.20 0.82
N ALA A 45 -5.50 9.34 0.60
CA ALA A 45 -4.92 10.58 0.10
C ALA A 45 -5.27 10.84 -1.36
N MET A 46 -5.48 9.79 -2.16
CA MET A 46 -5.73 9.89 -3.60
C MET A 46 -7.13 10.43 -3.91
N ASP A 47 -7.18 11.63 -4.49
CA ASP A 47 -8.40 12.23 -5.01
C ASP A 47 -8.39 12.31 -6.54
N THR A 48 -9.57 12.32 -7.18
CA THR A 48 -9.72 12.61 -8.61
C THR A 48 -10.20 14.03 -8.82
N PRO A 49 -9.36 14.92 -9.38
CA PRO A 49 -9.76 16.30 -9.63
C PRO A 49 -11.00 16.32 -10.53
N THR A 50 -12.05 17.00 -10.07
CA THR A 50 -13.27 17.16 -10.86
C THR A 50 -13.09 18.28 -11.86
N LEU A 51 -13.27 18.01 -13.15
CA LEU A 51 -13.21 19.01 -14.21
C LEU A 51 -14.53 19.79 -14.25
N MET A 52 -14.50 21.07 -13.90
CA MET A 52 -15.63 21.98 -14.01
C MET A 52 -15.96 22.29 -15.49
N PRO A 53 -17.17 22.78 -15.81
CA PRO A 53 -17.51 23.16 -17.18
C PRO A 53 -16.48 24.14 -17.78
N GLY A 54 -15.95 23.84 -18.96
CA GLY A 54 -14.91 24.64 -19.62
C GLY A 54 -13.45 24.27 -19.24
N GLU A 55 -13.20 23.56 -18.14
CA GLU A 55 -11.83 23.16 -17.77
C GLU A 55 -11.31 21.97 -18.60
N THR A 56 -10.13 22.12 -19.19
CA THR A 56 -9.48 21.03 -19.95
C THR A 56 -8.57 20.18 -19.08
N VAL A 57 -7.93 20.78 -18.07
CA VAL A 57 -7.01 20.14 -17.14
C VAL A 57 -7.36 20.58 -15.73
N ALA A 58 -7.35 19.64 -14.79
CA ALA A 58 -7.46 19.93 -13.35
C ALA A 58 -6.40 19.13 -12.60
N VAL A 59 -5.82 19.73 -11.56
CA VAL A 59 -4.83 19.10 -10.67
C VAL A 59 -5.34 19.18 -9.24
N SER A 60 -5.22 18.09 -8.49
CA SER A 60 -5.54 18.03 -7.08
C SER A 60 -4.45 17.28 -6.33
N GLY A 61 -4.40 17.47 -5.02
CA GLY A 61 -3.51 16.73 -4.14
C GLY A 61 -4.19 16.57 -2.80
N GLY A 62 -3.77 15.56 -2.06
CA GLY A 62 -4.39 15.21 -0.79
C GLY A 62 -3.41 14.58 0.18
N PHE A 63 -3.83 14.55 1.43
CA PHE A 63 -3.13 13.84 2.50
C PHE A 63 -4.11 12.84 3.12
N GLY A 64 -3.60 11.65 3.42
CA GLY A 64 -4.37 10.57 4.02
C GLY A 64 -3.66 10.04 5.25
N VAL A 65 -4.44 9.69 6.27
CA VAL A 65 -3.93 9.12 7.52
C VAL A 65 -4.70 7.86 7.84
N TRP A 66 -4.00 6.76 8.08
CA TRP A 66 -4.59 5.49 8.47
C TRP A 66 -3.68 4.73 9.42
N ASN A 67 -4.21 4.30 10.57
CA ASN A 67 -3.51 3.43 11.52
C ASN A 67 -2.06 3.86 11.84
N GLY A 68 -1.85 5.16 12.12
CA GLY A 68 -0.52 5.72 12.41
C GLY A 68 0.42 5.77 11.21
N LYS A 69 -0.12 5.74 9.98
CA LYS A 69 0.60 5.96 8.72
C LYS A 69 0.00 7.17 8.03
N THR A 70 0.84 8.00 7.47
CA THR A 70 0.44 9.14 6.65
C THR A 70 0.85 8.92 5.21
N ALA A 71 0.19 9.59 4.27
CA ALA A 71 0.54 9.59 2.86
C ALA A 71 0.12 10.90 2.21
N GLY A 72 0.83 11.27 1.14
CA GLY A 72 0.53 12.43 0.31
C GLY A 72 0.35 12.01 -1.16
N SER A 73 -0.52 12.71 -1.86
CA SER A 73 -0.87 12.45 -3.26
C SER A 73 -0.85 13.70 -4.11
N ALA A 74 -0.65 13.50 -5.42
CA ALA A 74 -0.96 14.45 -6.46
C ALA A 74 -1.66 13.72 -7.61
N SER A 75 -2.67 14.35 -8.18
CA SER A 75 -3.51 13.79 -9.23
C SER A 75 -3.85 14.83 -10.28
N VAL A 76 -4.07 14.38 -11.50
CA VAL A 76 -4.42 15.18 -12.66
C VAL A 76 -5.60 14.55 -13.39
N SER A 77 -6.47 15.39 -13.94
CA SER A 77 -7.56 15.01 -14.82
C SER A 77 -7.44 15.80 -16.13
N TYR A 78 -7.71 15.15 -17.26
CA TYR A 78 -7.67 15.73 -18.60
C TYR A 78 -8.97 15.42 -19.35
N ARG A 79 -9.60 16.45 -19.93
CA ARG A 79 -10.80 16.31 -20.76
C ARG A 79 -10.42 15.92 -22.19
N VAL A 80 -10.94 14.80 -22.67
CA VAL A 80 -10.71 14.32 -24.05
C VAL A 80 -11.87 14.69 -24.98
N GLY A 81 -13.06 14.92 -24.43
CA GLY A 81 -14.23 15.39 -25.18
C GLY A 81 -15.30 15.99 -24.27
N SER A 82 -16.47 16.32 -24.83
CA SER A 82 -17.60 16.86 -24.06
C SER A 82 -18.10 15.91 -22.96
N ASN A 83 -17.89 14.61 -23.15
CA ASN A 83 -18.48 13.54 -22.36
C ASN A 83 -17.44 12.58 -21.76
N ALA A 84 -16.15 12.79 -22.02
CA ALA A 84 -15.08 11.88 -21.63
C ALA A 84 -13.89 12.60 -20.99
N ALA A 85 -13.36 12.04 -19.90
CA ALA A 85 -12.16 12.51 -19.23
C ALA A 85 -11.28 11.34 -18.77
N LEU A 86 -9.97 11.58 -18.74
CA LEU A 86 -8.96 10.70 -18.19
C LEU A 86 -8.46 11.30 -16.88
N SER A 87 -8.03 10.47 -15.94
CA SER A 87 -7.34 10.92 -14.74
C SER A 87 -6.17 10.01 -14.43
N ALA A 88 -5.14 10.58 -13.83
CA ALA A 88 -3.98 9.87 -13.34
C ALA A 88 -3.55 10.48 -12.00
N GLY A 89 -2.90 9.70 -11.15
CA GLY A 89 -2.39 10.20 -9.89
C GLY A 89 -1.23 9.37 -9.38
N VAL A 90 -0.36 10.00 -8.61
CA VAL A 90 0.81 9.39 -7.97
C VAL A 90 0.93 9.93 -6.55
N GLY A 91 1.47 9.11 -5.66
CA GLY A 91 1.76 9.59 -4.32
C GLY A 91 2.63 8.65 -3.53
N ILE A 92 3.00 9.12 -2.35
CA ILE A 92 3.98 8.49 -1.48
C ILE A 92 3.43 8.37 -0.07
N ALA A 93 3.66 7.22 0.55
CA ALA A 93 3.33 6.98 1.94
C ALA A 93 4.57 7.16 2.84
N SER A 94 4.33 7.38 4.13
CA SER A 94 5.35 7.49 5.19
C SER A 94 6.32 6.30 5.29
N THR A 95 5.94 5.14 4.75
CA THR A 95 6.82 3.95 4.65
C THR A 95 7.76 4.00 3.44
N GLY A 96 7.73 5.07 2.64
CA GLY A 96 8.49 5.21 1.39
C GLY A 96 7.87 4.49 0.20
N LYS A 97 6.72 3.82 0.38
CA LYS A 97 6.01 3.14 -0.71
C LYS A 97 5.32 4.18 -1.60
N VAL A 98 5.45 3.98 -2.90
CA VAL A 98 4.81 4.81 -3.93
C VAL A 98 3.63 4.04 -4.52
N GLY A 99 2.56 4.76 -4.82
CA GLY A 99 1.40 4.21 -5.52
C GLY A 99 0.96 5.16 -6.63
N ALA A 100 0.32 4.60 -7.65
CA ALA A 100 -0.22 5.33 -8.76
C ALA A 100 -1.63 4.83 -9.10
N ARG A 101 -2.44 5.70 -9.70
CA ARG A 101 -3.78 5.37 -10.19
C ARG A 101 -3.97 5.95 -11.59
N ALA A 102 -4.83 5.30 -12.38
CA ALA A 102 -5.36 5.82 -13.63
C ALA A 102 -6.87 5.55 -13.65
N GLY A 103 -7.63 6.44 -14.27
CA GLY A 103 -9.10 6.33 -14.32
C GLY A 103 -9.67 6.98 -15.57
N ILE A 104 -10.85 6.50 -15.96
CA ILE A 104 -11.61 7.02 -17.10
C ILE A 104 -12.99 7.41 -16.58
N ARG A 105 -13.50 8.56 -17.02
CA ARG A 105 -14.86 9.00 -16.79
C ARG A 105 -15.55 9.16 -18.14
N MET A 106 -16.71 8.53 -18.28
CA MET A 106 -17.62 8.68 -19.41
C MET A 106 -19.00 9.04 -18.86
N GLY A 107 -19.71 9.97 -19.51
CA GLY A 107 -21.10 10.29 -19.20
C GLY A 107 -21.89 10.49 -20.49
N TRP A 108 -23.15 10.08 -20.52
CA TRP A 108 -24.05 10.23 -21.66
C TRP A 108 -25.24 11.10 -21.29
#